data_AF-A0AAU9UUJ8-F1
#
_entry.id   AF-A0AAU9UUJ8-F1
#
_cell.length_a   1.000
_cell.length_b   1.000
_cell.length_c   1.000
_cell.angle_alpha   90.00
_cell.angle_beta   90.00
_cell.angle_gamma   90.00
#
_symmetry.space_group_name_H-M   'P 1'
#
loop_
_entity.id
_entity.type
_entity.pdbx_description
1 polymer ?
#
loop_
_entity_poly.entity_id
_entity_poly.type
_entity_poly.pdbx_seq_one_letter_code
_entity_poly.pdbx_strand_id
1 'polypeptide(L)'
;MFSADWAAALAQGRTTPDDEWPIVPCTSGWEYNRSDVPYETIASQLDWVCDKDNLAATAQAIFFCGAIVGGLIFGWIADKYGRIPALVGTNLVGFAAGIATAFCNSFWSFAVCRFLVGLAFDNCFTMMYILVLEYVGPKWRTFVANMSIAIFFTLGASLLPWIALWADDWRRYALGISAPFIIAAATPWLVPESARWLLSQGKIDKALVIMKKFERINKSKIPDKVLSEFTEATQKAIKESEADSKTYSVLDIFRTPRLRRNAILLIIIWMAISLVFDGHVRNVGSLGLDIFLTFTIATATEFPADTFLTLVLDRWGRRWLACGSMVISGIFSLLATTVPIGAPSATLAILGRFAVNISYNIGLQYAAELLPTVVRAQGVALIHIMGYVASILAPFVVYLANISQELPLLILGVLGIIGGVLCLLLPETMDKDMPQTLLDGENFGKDQKFWDNPCFPRTKKEQNTEAYTPSTSQENNFIRSLPASGSRASVRASIRLSSRSKKGNQGSV
;
A
#
# COMPACT_ATOMS: atom_id res chain seq x y z
N MET A 1 -36.76 -16.88 6.47
CA MET A 1 -36.80 -16.99 7.93
C MET A 1 -37.63 -18.21 8.31
N PHE A 2 -37.30 -18.94 9.38
CA PHE A 2 -38.12 -20.06 9.82
C PHE A 2 -39.50 -19.57 10.29
N SER A 3 -40.57 -20.20 9.80
CA SER A 3 -41.94 -19.98 10.26
C SER A 3 -42.12 -20.70 11.58
N ALA A 4 -41.77 -20.01 12.66
CA ALA A 4 -41.75 -20.59 14.00
C ALA A 4 -42.33 -19.61 15.03
N ASP A 5 -43.10 -20.16 15.96
CA ASP A 5 -43.53 -19.44 17.15
C ASP A 5 -42.36 -19.34 18.13
N TRP A 6 -41.59 -18.27 18.01
CA TRP A 6 -40.45 -18.01 18.89
C TRP A 6 -40.86 -17.82 20.35
N ALA A 7 -42.09 -17.39 20.65
CA ALA A 7 -42.55 -17.29 22.03
C ALA A 7 -42.72 -18.69 22.64
N ALA A 8 -43.31 -19.63 21.90
CA ALA A 8 -43.39 -21.03 22.31
C ALA A 8 -42.00 -21.70 22.37
N ALA A 9 -41.12 -21.41 21.42
CA ALA A 9 -39.77 -21.96 21.38
C ALA A 9 -38.93 -21.48 22.59
N LEU A 10 -38.97 -20.19 22.89
CA LEU A 10 -38.27 -19.61 24.06
C LEU A 10 -38.85 -20.14 25.38
N ALA A 11 -40.18 -20.36 25.46
CA ALA A 11 -40.80 -21.00 26.63
C ALA A 11 -40.34 -22.45 26.85
N GLN A 12 -39.93 -23.14 25.78
CA GLN A 12 -39.32 -24.47 25.84
C GLN A 12 -37.79 -24.43 26.05
N GLY A 13 -37.22 -23.24 26.28
CA GLY A 13 -35.78 -23.04 26.44
C GLY A 13 -34.98 -23.17 25.14
N ARG A 14 -35.63 -23.19 23.96
CA ARG A 14 -34.95 -23.21 22.67
C ARG A 14 -34.48 -21.79 22.32
N THR A 15 -33.19 -21.66 22.05
CA THR A 15 -32.56 -20.39 21.63
C THR A 15 -32.07 -20.42 20.17
N THR A 16 -32.13 -21.59 19.53
CA THR A 16 -31.73 -21.79 18.14
C THR A 16 -32.90 -22.29 17.29
N PRO A 17 -32.92 -21.96 15.99
CA PRO A 17 -33.96 -22.48 15.10
C PRO A 17 -33.87 -24.00 14.95
N ASP A 18 -35.01 -24.64 14.67
CA ASP A 18 -35.08 -26.05 14.31
C ASP A 18 -34.96 -26.20 12.78
N ASP A 19 -34.09 -27.10 12.32
CA ASP A 19 -33.87 -27.35 10.88
C ASP A 19 -35.13 -27.88 10.18
N GLU A 20 -36.09 -28.44 10.95
CA GLU A 20 -37.37 -28.91 10.43
C GLU A 20 -38.38 -27.79 10.12
N TRP A 21 -38.14 -26.56 10.60
CA TRP A 21 -39.07 -25.46 10.39
C TRP A 21 -39.08 -24.99 8.92
N PRO A 22 -40.25 -24.68 8.34
CA PRO A 22 -40.31 -24.20 6.96
C PRO A 22 -39.81 -22.76 6.84
N ILE A 23 -39.02 -22.47 5.82
CA ILE A 23 -38.52 -21.12 5.55
C ILE A 23 -39.59 -20.34 4.76
N VAL A 24 -40.06 -19.22 5.32
CA VAL A 24 -41.04 -18.33 4.68
C VAL A 24 -40.48 -16.91 4.47
N PRO A 25 -41.00 -16.16 3.46
CA PRO A 25 -40.71 -14.74 3.30
C PRO A 25 -41.24 -13.90 4.46
N CYS A 26 -40.57 -12.80 4.78
CA CYS A 26 -41.05 -11.87 5.80
C CYS A 26 -42.26 -11.07 5.28
N THR A 27 -43.38 -11.10 6.01
CA THR A 27 -44.62 -10.41 5.62
C THR A 27 -44.86 -9.10 6.36
N SER A 28 -44.21 -8.88 7.50
CA SER A 28 -44.52 -7.79 8.43
C SER A 28 -43.43 -6.71 8.53
N GLY A 29 -42.41 -6.77 7.66
CA GLY A 29 -41.25 -5.86 7.71
C GLY A 29 -40.18 -6.30 8.70
N TRP A 30 -39.18 -5.44 8.94
CA TRP A 30 -38.01 -5.75 9.76
C TRP A 30 -37.89 -4.79 10.94
N GLU A 31 -37.60 -5.34 12.11
CA GLU A 31 -37.17 -4.60 13.29
C GLU A 31 -35.68 -4.84 13.52
N TYR A 32 -34.91 -3.77 13.72
CA TYR A 32 -33.46 -3.83 13.85
C TYR A 32 -33.04 -3.54 15.29
N ASN A 33 -32.15 -4.37 15.82
CA ASN A 33 -31.48 -4.09 17.08
C ASN A 33 -30.52 -2.91 16.91
N ARG A 34 -30.73 -1.84 17.71
CA ARG A 34 -29.92 -0.61 17.70
C ARG A 34 -28.97 -0.50 18.90
N SER A 35 -28.70 -1.60 19.59
CA SER A 35 -27.75 -1.61 20.71
C SER A 35 -26.29 -1.43 20.25
N ASP A 36 -25.90 -2.06 19.13
CA ASP A 36 -24.51 -2.00 18.63
C ASP A 36 -24.27 -0.79 17.72
N VAL A 37 -25.23 -0.48 16.84
CA VAL A 37 -25.22 0.71 15.97
C VAL A 37 -26.50 1.50 16.25
N PRO A 38 -26.42 2.66 16.93
CA PRO A 38 -27.60 3.36 17.46
C PRO A 38 -28.42 4.13 16.42
N TYR A 39 -27.98 4.14 15.17
CA TYR A 39 -28.60 4.88 14.06
C TYR A 39 -28.94 3.97 12.87
N GLU A 40 -29.80 4.46 12.00
CA GLU A 40 -30.16 3.77 10.77
C GLU A 40 -28.95 3.70 9.82
N THR A 41 -28.66 2.50 9.31
CA THR A 41 -27.65 2.28 8.27
C THR A 41 -28.33 2.09 6.91
N ILE A 42 -27.57 2.19 5.82
CA ILE A 42 -28.14 1.87 4.51
C ILE A 42 -28.63 0.42 4.41
N ALA A 43 -27.96 -0.51 5.10
CA ALA A 43 -28.33 -1.92 5.12
C ALA A 43 -29.66 -2.13 5.83
N SER A 44 -29.89 -1.45 6.97
CA SER A 44 -31.17 -1.49 7.67
C SER A 44 -32.27 -0.69 6.96
N GLN A 45 -31.91 0.37 6.25
CA GLN A 45 -32.87 1.21 5.52
C GLN A 45 -33.43 0.52 4.26
N LEU A 46 -32.60 -0.26 3.57
CA LEU A 46 -32.94 -0.94 2.31
C LEU A 46 -33.15 -2.45 2.48
N ASP A 47 -33.26 -2.91 3.73
CA ASP A 47 -33.51 -4.30 4.10
C ASP A 47 -32.53 -5.30 3.45
N TRP A 48 -31.24 -5.07 3.64
CA TRP A 48 -30.16 -5.96 3.20
C TRP A 48 -29.98 -7.12 4.20
N VAL A 49 -31.03 -7.93 4.30
CA VAL A 49 -31.11 -9.10 5.20
C VAL A 49 -31.61 -10.32 4.43
N CYS A 50 -31.46 -11.51 5.02
CA CYS A 50 -31.81 -12.79 4.40
C CYS A 50 -31.21 -12.92 2.99
N ASP A 51 -32.03 -13.04 1.93
CA ASP A 51 -31.56 -13.22 0.55
C ASP A 51 -30.71 -12.06 0.00
N LYS A 52 -30.67 -10.92 0.71
CA LYS A 52 -29.95 -9.69 0.35
C LYS A 52 -28.80 -9.37 1.32
N ASP A 53 -28.47 -10.26 2.24
CA ASP A 53 -27.44 -10.02 3.27
C ASP A 53 -26.01 -9.84 2.68
N ASN A 54 -25.77 -10.37 1.48
CA ASN A 54 -24.52 -10.22 0.74
C ASN A 54 -24.33 -8.84 0.09
N LEU A 55 -25.35 -7.98 0.04
CA LEU A 55 -25.30 -6.72 -0.68
C LEU A 55 -24.29 -5.74 -0.07
N ALA A 56 -24.11 -5.75 1.26
CA ALA A 56 -23.10 -4.94 1.93
C ALA A 56 -21.68 -5.31 1.46
N ALA A 57 -21.36 -6.61 1.43
CA ALA A 57 -20.07 -7.12 0.94
C ALA A 57 -19.90 -6.82 -0.56
N THR A 58 -20.97 -6.97 -1.35
CA THR A 58 -20.98 -6.68 -2.79
C THR A 58 -20.70 -5.21 -3.08
N ALA A 59 -21.31 -4.28 -2.33
CA ALA A 59 -21.06 -2.85 -2.49
C ALA A 59 -19.59 -2.47 -2.16
N GLN A 60 -18.98 -3.13 -1.17
CA GLN A 60 -17.57 -2.96 -0.84
C GLN A 60 -16.64 -3.55 -1.91
N ALA A 61 -16.99 -4.70 -2.48
CA ALA A 61 -16.25 -5.27 -3.61
C ALA A 61 -16.28 -4.33 -4.83
N ILE A 62 -17.44 -3.76 -5.16
CA ILE A 62 -17.61 -2.77 -6.23
C ILE A 62 -16.78 -1.51 -5.98
N PHE A 63 -16.65 -1.07 -4.73
CA PHE A 63 -15.75 0.03 -4.36
C PHE A 63 -14.28 -0.26 -4.73
N PHE A 64 -13.79 -1.48 -4.49
CA PHE A 64 -12.42 -1.86 -4.88
C PHE A 64 -12.23 -2.04 -6.39
N CYS A 65 -13.27 -2.47 -7.12
CA CYS A 65 -13.27 -2.38 -8.58
C CYS A 65 -13.05 -0.92 -9.03
N GLY A 66 -13.71 0.02 -8.34
CA GLY A 66 -13.47 1.46 -8.49
C GLY A 66 -12.01 1.83 -8.24
N ALA A 67 -11.40 1.36 -7.14
CA ALA A 67 -10.01 1.65 -6.83
C ALA A 67 -9.03 1.22 -7.95
N ILE A 68 -9.24 0.03 -8.53
CA ILE A 68 -8.44 -0.45 -9.67
C ILE A 68 -8.57 0.48 -10.88
N VAL A 69 -9.83 0.77 -11.28
CA VAL A 69 -10.10 1.63 -12.43
C VAL A 69 -9.56 3.05 -12.21
N GLY A 70 -9.70 3.57 -10.99
CA GLY A 70 -9.16 4.86 -10.60
C GLY A 70 -7.65 4.91 -10.71
N GLY A 71 -6.95 3.89 -10.20
CA GLY A 71 -5.49 3.78 -10.29
C GLY A 71 -4.98 3.83 -11.73
N LEU A 72 -5.68 3.15 -12.65
CA LEU A 72 -5.34 3.17 -14.07
C LEU A 72 -5.59 4.54 -14.72
N ILE A 73 -6.76 5.14 -14.47
CA ILE A 73 -7.16 6.43 -15.06
C ILE A 73 -6.29 7.56 -14.50
N PHE A 74 -6.25 7.73 -13.18
CA PHE A 74 -5.55 8.83 -12.54
C PHE A 74 -4.04 8.64 -12.54
N GLY A 75 -3.53 7.40 -12.58
CA GLY A 75 -2.13 7.12 -12.87
C GLY A 75 -1.72 7.62 -14.26
N TRP A 76 -2.51 7.32 -15.29
CA TRP A 76 -2.28 7.84 -16.64
C TRP A 76 -2.36 9.38 -16.71
N ILE A 77 -3.34 9.99 -16.03
CA ILE A 77 -3.44 11.44 -15.93
C ILE A 77 -2.22 12.03 -15.23
N ALA A 78 -1.72 11.38 -14.16
CA ALA A 78 -0.58 11.86 -13.39
C ALA A 78 0.71 11.88 -14.20
N ASP A 79 0.88 10.91 -15.09
CA ASP A 79 2.05 10.83 -15.96
C ASP A 79 1.95 11.77 -17.16
N LYS A 80 0.75 11.93 -17.73
CA LYS A 80 0.55 12.78 -18.93
C LYS A 80 0.36 14.27 -18.63
N TYR A 81 -0.38 14.60 -17.57
CA TYR A 81 -0.78 15.97 -17.25
C TYR A 81 -0.14 16.52 -15.96
N GLY A 82 0.43 15.66 -15.12
CA GLY A 82 1.09 16.02 -13.87
C GLY A 82 0.35 15.51 -12.64
N ARG A 83 1.04 15.51 -11.50
CA ARG A 83 0.53 14.90 -10.25
C ARG A 83 -0.58 15.74 -9.63
N ILE A 84 -0.52 17.07 -9.75
CA ILE A 84 -1.55 17.96 -9.18
C ILE A 84 -2.89 17.83 -9.93
N PRO A 85 -2.97 17.90 -11.27
CA PRO A 85 -4.23 17.67 -11.98
C PRO A 85 -4.88 16.31 -11.67
N ALA A 86 -4.07 15.25 -11.56
CA ALA A 86 -4.57 13.93 -11.17
C ALA A 86 -5.12 13.93 -9.74
N LEU A 87 -4.39 14.52 -8.78
CA LEU A 87 -4.82 14.65 -7.39
C LEU A 87 -6.13 15.46 -7.26
N VAL A 88 -6.24 16.59 -7.95
CA VAL A 88 -7.46 17.41 -7.93
C VAL A 88 -8.61 16.64 -8.56
N GLY A 89 -8.41 16.09 -9.76
CA GLY A 89 -9.45 15.34 -10.48
C GLY A 89 -9.98 14.15 -9.68
N THR A 90 -9.09 13.37 -9.08
CA THR A 90 -9.49 12.18 -8.31
C THR A 90 -10.28 12.54 -7.06
N ASN A 91 -9.87 13.59 -6.32
CA ASN A 91 -10.59 14.03 -5.13
C ASN A 91 -11.93 14.69 -5.48
N LEU A 92 -12.04 15.43 -6.58
CA LEU A 92 -13.31 16.02 -7.02
C LEU A 92 -14.34 14.95 -7.42
N VAL A 93 -13.90 13.88 -8.08
CA VAL A 93 -14.76 12.72 -8.37
C VAL A 93 -15.22 12.06 -7.08
N GLY A 94 -14.30 11.83 -6.13
CA GLY A 94 -14.63 11.29 -4.82
C GLY A 94 -15.60 12.17 -4.02
N PHE A 95 -15.41 13.50 -4.05
CA PHE A 95 -16.27 14.49 -3.40
C PHE A 95 -17.70 14.44 -3.96
N ALA A 96 -17.84 14.53 -5.29
CA ALA A 96 -19.14 14.54 -5.95
C ALA A 96 -19.89 13.21 -5.73
N ALA A 97 -19.21 12.08 -5.88
CA ALA A 97 -19.80 10.76 -5.65
C ALA A 97 -20.13 10.51 -4.17
N GLY A 98 -19.28 11.02 -3.26
CA GLY A 98 -19.50 10.95 -1.82
C GLY A 98 -20.76 11.70 -1.39
N ILE A 99 -20.96 12.92 -1.90
CA ILE A 99 -22.20 13.67 -1.70
C ILE A 99 -23.40 12.95 -2.33
N ALA A 100 -23.26 12.48 -3.58
CA ALA A 100 -24.33 11.75 -4.27
C ALA A 100 -24.78 10.49 -3.51
N THR A 101 -23.88 9.87 -2.75
CA THR A 101 -24.19 8.70 -1.93
C THR A 101 -25.28 9.01 -0.89
N ALA A 102 -25.26 10.19 -0.28
CA ALA A 102 -26.25 10.59 0.71
C ALA A 102 -27.68 10.67 0.16
N PHE A 103 -27.84 10.71 -1.18
CA PHE A 103 -29.13 10.75 -1.87
C PHE A 103 -29.54 9.41 -2.48
N CYS A 104 -28.74 8.35 -2.29
CA CYS A 104 -29.05 7.02 -2.83
C CYS A 104 -30.22 6.36 -2.09
N ASN A 105 -31.15 5.78 -2.85
CA ASN A 105 -32.33 5.07 -2.33
C ASN A 105 -32.48 3.66 -2.92
N SER A 106 -31.48 3.19 -3.67
CA SER A 106 -31.44 1.83 -4.22
C SER A 106 -30.02 1.27 -4.10
N PHE A 107 -29.91 -0.06 -4.09
CA PHE A 107 -28.62 -0.73 -4.09
C PHE A 107 -27.74 -0.29 -5.26
N TRP A 108 -28.27 -0.26 -6.49
CA TRP A 108 -27.49 0.08 -7.68
C TRP A 108 -27.03 1.55 -7.69
N SER A 109 -27.88 2.49 -7.28
CA SER A 109 -27.47 3.89 -7.14
C SER A 109 -26.33 4.03 -6.12
N PHE A 110 -26.42 3.30 -5.00
CA PHE A 110 -25.39 3.31 -3.97
C PHE A 110 -24.10 2.65 -4.46
N ALA A 111 -24.18 1.49 -5.11
CA ALA A 111 -23.05 0.74 -5.64
C ALA A 111 -22.29 1.54 -6.70
N VAL A 112 -22.99 2.25 -7.61
CA VAL A 112 -22.37 3.16 -8.58
C VAL A 112 -21.66 4.30 -7.87
N CYS A 113 -22.28 4.92 -6.86
CA CYS A 113 -21.60 5.96 -6.08
C CYS A 113 -20.37 5.40 -5.34
N ARG A 114 -20.44 4.20 -4.78
CA ARG A 114 -19.30 3.51 -4.16
C ARG A 114 -18.18 3.20 -5.14
N PHE A 115 -18.50 2.75 -6.35
CA PHE A 115 -17.52 2.60 -7.43
C PHE A 115 -16.79 3.92 -7.72
N LEU A 116 -17.55 5.02 -7.86
CA LEU A 116 -16.97 6.34 -8.16
C LEU A 116 -16.14 6.91 -7.00
N VAL A 117 -16.57 6.74 -5.75
CA VAL A 117 -15.73 7.08 -4.58
C VAL A 117 -14.48 6.20 -4.56
N GLY A 118 -14.61 4.92 -4.93
CA GLY A 118 -13.51 3.97 -5.07
C GLY A 118 -12.41 4.47 -6.01
N LEU A 119 -12.77 5.16 -7.11
CA LEU A 119 -11.78 5.76 -8.02
C LEU A 119 -10.80 6.69 -7.29
N ALA A 120 -11.23 7.32 -6.20
CA ALA A 120 -10.43 8.25 -5.40
C ALA A 120 -9.64 7.59 -4.26
N PHE A 121 -9.98 6.36 -3.88
CA PHE A 121 -9.55 5.72 -2.63
C PHE A 121 -8.04 5.80 -2.39
N ASP A 122 -7.24 5.33 -3.35
CA ASP A 122 -5.79 5.32 -3.21
C ASP A 122 -5.10 6.49 -3.90
N ASN A 123 -5.67 6.95 -5.01
CA ASN A 123 -5.09 8.01 -5.82
C ASN A 123 -4.97 9.34 -5.06
N CYS A 124 -5.88 9.61 -4.12
CA CYS A 124 -5.80 10.82 -3.30
C CYS A 124 -4.52 10.82 -2.43
N PHE A 125 -4.11 9.66 -1.94
CA PHE A 125 -2.92 9.49 -1.13
C PHE A 125 -1.66 9.37 -2.01
N THR A 126 -1.67 8.44 -2.97
CA THR A 126 -0.51 8.08 -3.79
C THR A 126 0.03 9.28 -4.58
N MET A 127 -0.84 10.14 -5.12
CA MET A 127 -0.39 11.34 -5.86
C MET A 127 0.34 12.34 -4.97
N MET A 128 -0.20 12.60 -3.77
CA MET A 128 0.44 13.50 -2.83
C MET A 128 1.74 12.91 -2.28
N TYR A 129 1.73 11.62 -1.99
CA TYR A 129 2.90 10.87 -1.53
C TYR A 129 4.07 10.97 -2.54
N ILE A 130 3.82 10.68 -3.82
CA ILE A 130 4.83 10.79 -4.88
C ILE A 130 5.38 12.21 -4.95
N LEU A 131 4.48 13.22 -4.96
CA LEU A 131 4.86 14.62 -5.06
C LEU A 131 5.79 15.03 -3.90
N VAL A 132 5.46 14.64 -2.67
CA VAL A 132 6.30 14.91 -1.48
C VAL A 132 7.67 14.24 -1.60
N LEU A 133 7.73 12.98 -1.99
CA LEU A 133 9.01 12.24 -2.10
C LEU A 133 9.92 12.74 -3.23
N GLU A 134 9.38 13.47 -4.21
CA GLU A 134 10.18 14.11 -5.24
C GLU A 134 10.92 15.36 -4.74
N TYR A 135 10.39 16.03 -3.72
CA TYR A 135 11.01 17.19 -3.06
C TYR A 135 11.85 16.83 -1.84
N VAL A 136 11.56 15.73 -1.17
CA VAL A 136 12.32 15.31 0.02
C VAL A 136 13.65 14.64 -0.36
N GLY A 137 14.73 15.12 0.25
CA GLY A 137 16.08 14.57 0.06
C GLY A 137 16.23 13.17 0.68
N PRO A 138 17.21 12.36 0.23
CA PRO A 138 17.35 10.95 0.65
C PRO A 138 17.44 10.73 2.16
N LYS A 139 18.07 11.66 2.90
CA LYS A 139 18.23 11.57 4.36
C LYS A 139 16.91 11.53 5.12
N TRP A 140 15.89 12.26 4.64
CA TRP A 140 14.61 12.41 5.32
C TRP A 140 13.49 11.62 4.63
N ARG A 141 13.80 10.96 3.52
CA ARG A 141 12.79 10.33 2.66
C ARG A 141 11.99 9.26 3.39
N THR A 142 12.66 8.32 4.06
CA THR A 142 12.00 7.25 4.81
C THR A 142 11.14 7.79 5.95
N PHE A 143 11.67 8.75 6.71
CA PHE A 143 10.95 9.39 7.81
C PHE A 143 9.67 10.09 7.31
N VAL A 144 9.79 10.95 6.30
CA VAL A 144 8.63 11.69 5.77
C VAL A 144 7.64 10.73 5.10
N ALA A 145 8.12 9.72 4.36
CA ALA A 145 7.26 8.72 3.74
C ALA A 145 6.37 8.02 4.77
N ASN A 146 6.98 7.41 5.78
CA ASN A 146 6.26 6.52 6.70
C ASN A 146 5.50 7.32 7.77
N MET A 147 6.09 8.36 8.36
CA MET A 147 5.43 9.11 9.44
C MET A 147 4.24 9.93 8.96
N SER A 148 4.22 10.36 7.70
CA SER A 148 3.05 11.06 7.15
C SER A 148 1.84 10.11 7.13
N ILE A 149 2.02 8.87 6.65
CA ILE A 149 0.97 7.85 6.68
C ILE A 149 0.58 7.56 8.11
N ALA A 150 1.57 7.19 8.95
CA ALA A 150 1.37 6.83 10.34
C ALA A 150 0.53 7.86 11.10
N ILE A 151 0.80 9.16 10.94
CA ILE A 151 0.09 10.21 11.67
C ILE A 151 -1.29 10.46 11.07
N PHE A 152 -1.37 10.77 9.77
CA PHE A 152 -2.63 11.22 9.17
C PHE A 152 -3.63 10.09 8.99
N PHE A 153 -3.18 8.88 8.63
CA PHE A 153 -4.05 7.70 8.54
C PHE A 153 -4.56 7.30 9.93
N THR A 154 -3.68 7.21 10.94
CA THR A 154 -4.10 6.84 12.30
C THR A 154 -5.10 7.84 12.85
N LEU A 155 -4.81 9.14 12.76
CA LEU A 155 -5.71 10.17 13.28
C LEU A 155 -7.05 10.18 12.54
N GLY A 156 -7.02 10.12 11.20
CA GLY A 156 -8.24 10.08 10.39
C GLY A 156 -9.08 8.85 10.69
N ALA A 157 -8.49 7.65 10.60
CA ALA A 157 -9.19 6.39 10.80
C ALA A 157 -9.72 6.24 12.24
N SER A 158 -8.97 6.69 13.25
CA SER A 158 -9.40 6.66 14.65
C SER A 158 -10.52 7.66 14.95
N LEU A 159 -10.66 8.72 14.16
CA LEU A 159 -11.71 9.71 14.31
C LEU A 159 -13.03 9.29 13.63
N LEU A 160 -12.98 8.50 12.55
CA LEU A 160 -14.14 8.09 11.76
C LEU A 160 -15.29 7.45 12.57
N PRO A 161 -15.04 6.54 13.55
CA PRO A 161 -16.11 5.97 14.37
C PRO A 161 -16.87 7.02 15.17
N TRP A 162 -16.17 8.00 15.73
CA TRP A 162 -16.76 9.06 16.54
C TRP A 162 -17.55 10.05 15.69
N ILE A 163 -17.07 10.35 14.48
CA ILE A 163 -17.85 11.13 13.50
C ILE A 163 -19.14 10.38 13.14
N ALA A 164 -19.10 9.06 13.02
CA ALA A 164 -20.28 8.25 12.72
C ALA A 164 -21.32 8.32 13.85
N LEU A 165 -20.89 8.17 15.10
CA LEU A 165 -21.75 8.34 16.28
C LEU A 165 -22.32 9.75 16.39
N TRP A 166 -21.49 10.77 16.13
CA TRP A 166 -21.92 12.16 16.19
C TRP A 166 -22.92 12.52 15.07
N ALA A 167 -22.74 11.96 13.87
CA ALA A 167 -23.63 12.19 12.75
C ALA A 167 -25.03 11.59 12.97
N ASP A 168 -25.10 10.47 13.71
CA ASP A 168 -26.33 9.75 14.09
C ASP A 168 -27.23 9.39 12.88
N ASP A 169 -26.64 9.31 11.70
CA ASP A 169 -27.31 9.02 10.43
C ASP A 169 -26.25 8.76 9.36
N TRP A 170 -26.41 7.68 8.58
CA TRP A 170 -25.42 7.28 7.58
C TRP A 170 -25.28 8.27 6.41
N ARG A 171 -26.33 9.04 6.08
CA ARG A 171 -26.31 10.06 5.01
C ARG A 171 -25.57 11.29 5.48
N ARG A 172 -25.82 11.75 6.70
CA ARG A 172 -25.05 12.85 7.33
C ARG A 172 -23.59 12.47 7.48
N TYR A 173 -23.31 11.22 7.89
CA TYR A 173 -21.96 10.69 7.94
C TYR A 173 -21.28 10.74 6.57
N ALA A 174 -21.94 10.24 5.52
CA ALA A 174 -21.43 10.28 4.15
C ALA A 174 -21.11 11.71 3.67
N LEU A 175 -21.98 12.69 3.95
CA LEU A 175 -21.74 14.10 3.65
C LEU A 175 -20.51 14.64 4.41
N GLY A 176 -20.45 14.36 5.72
CA GLY A 176 -19.38 14.83 6.60
C GLY A 176 -18.00 14.33 6.18
N ILE A 177 -17.86 13.03 5.86
CA ILE A 177 -16.58 12.46 5.42
C ILE A 177 -16.21 12.84 3.99
N SER A 178 -17.18 13.25 3.16
CA SER A 178 -16.92 13.71 1.79
C SER A 178 -16.42 15.14 1.76
N ALA A 179 -16.86 15.99 2.69
CA ALA A 179 -16.55 17.42 2.70
C ALA A 179 -15.04 17.75 2.62
N PRO A 180 -14.11 17.07 3.33
CA PRO A 180 -12.68 17.37 3.25
C PRO A 180 -12.07 17.20 1.86
N PHE A 181 -12.68 16.42 0.95
CA PHE A 181 -12.12 16.18 -0.38
C PHE A 181 -12.07 17.47 -1.22
N ILE A 182 -12.95 18.44 -0.94
CA ILE A 182 -12.93 19.73 -1.64
C ILE A 182 -11.66 20.54 -1.37
N ILE A 183 -10.98 20.28 -0.24
CA ILE A 183 -9.71 20.94 0.10
C ILE A 183 -8.64 20.65 -0.95
N ALA A 184 -8.70 19.49 -1.62
CA ALA A 184 -7.79 19.15 -2.71
C ALA A 184 -7.89 20.13 -3.90
N ALA A 185 -9.05 20.79 -4.09
CA ALA A 185 -9.18 21.85 -5.10
C ALA A 185 -8.24 23.03 -4.82
N ALA A 186 -7.82 23.21 -3.56
CA ALA A 186 -6.87 24.25 -3.18
C ALA A 186 -5.39 23.89 -3.41
N THR A 187 -5.08 22.62 -3.67
CA THR A 187 -3.70 22.15 -3.84
C THR A 187 -2.89 22.92 -4.89
N PRO A 188 -3.43 23.29 -6.08
CA PRO A 188 -2.67 24.05 -7.08
C PRO A 188 -2.12 25.40 -6.59
N TRP A 189 -2.72 26.01 -5.57
CA TRP A 189 -2.27 27.28 -5.00
C TRP A 189 -1.23 27.09 -3.89
N LEU A 190 -1.28 25.98 -3.16
CA LEU A 190 -0.39 25.71 -2.02
C LEU A 190 0.88 24.99 -2.44
N VAL A 191 0.77 24.01 -3.33
CA VAL A 191 1.85 23.06 -3.63
C VAL A 191 2.27 23.21 -5.10
N PRO A 192 3.58 23.35 -5.40
CA PRO A 192 4.05 23.38 -6.78
C PRO A 192 3.99 21.98 -7.40
N GLU A 193 3.77 21.93 -8.71
CA GLU A 193 3.86 20.68 -9.49
C GLU A 193 5.29 20.16 -9.52
N SER A 194 5.44 18.83 -9.61
CA SER A 194 6.73 18.14 -9.61
C SER A 194 7.75 18.73 -10.58
N ALA A 195 8.85 19.25 -10.02
CA ALA A 195 9.98 19.72 -10.81
C ALA A 195 10.61 18.57 -11.64
N ARG A 196 10.61 17.34 -11.10
CA ARG A 196 11.12 16.16 -11.81
C ARG A 196 10.24 15.80 -12.99
N TRP A 197 8.92 15.83 -12.81
CA TRP A 197 7.98 15.61 -13.90
C TRP A 197 8.10 16.67 -14.98
N LEU A 198 8.13 17.95 -14.60
CA LEU A 198 8.29 19.06 -15.56
C LEU A 198 9.55 18.90 -16.40
N LEU A 199 10.65 18.48 -15.79
CA LEU A 199 11.88 18.15 -16.50
C LEU A 199 11.73 16.96 -17.44
N SER A 200 11.07 15.87 -17.01
CA SER A 200 10.80 14.71 -17.89
C SER A 200 9.92 15.06 -19.09
N GLN A 201 9.10 16.10 -18.97
CA GLN A 201 8.23 16.63 -20.02
C GLN A 201 8.90 17.73 -20.86
N GLY A 202 10.20 17.98 -20.68
CA GLY A 202 10.93 19.05 -21.39
C GLY A 202 10.59 20.48 -20.95
N LYS A 203 9.77 20.67 -19.91
CA LYS A 203 9.34 21.99 -19.38
C LYS A 203 10.38 22.56 -18.40
N ILE A 204 11.60 22.75 -18.89
CA ILE A 204 12.78 23.12 -18.08
C ILE A 204 12.57 24.45 -17.35
N ASP A 205 12.11 25.50 -18.04
CA ASP A 205 11.95 26.84 -17.44
C ASP A 205 11.03 26.83 -16.21
N LYS A 206 9.92 26.09 -16.30
CA LYS A 206 8.97 25.94 -15.18
C LYS A 206 9.60 25.23 -14.00
N ALA A 207 10.40 24.19 -14.26
CA ALA A 207 11.13 23.49 -13.21
C ALA A 207 12.16 24.41 -12.52
N LEU A 208 12.89 25.23 -13.29
CA LEU A 208 13.86 26.20 -12.75
C LEU A 208 13.21 27.26 -11.87
N VAL A 209 12.03 27.77 -12.25
CA VAL A 209 11.26 28.71 -11.42
C VAL A 209 10.90 28.08 -10.07
N ILE A 210 10.48 26.82 -10.06
CA ILE A 210 10.15 26.09 -8.83
C ILE A 210 11.41 25.87 -7.98
N MET A 211 12.54 25.47 -8.58
CA MET A 211 13.80 25.30 -7.85
C MET A 211 14.27 26.61 -7.21
N LYS A 212 14.16 27.74 -7.90
CA LYS A 212 14.47 29.07 -7.36
C LYS A 212 13.54 29.47 -6.20
N LYS A 213 12.26 29.08 -6.25
CA LYS A 213 11.33 29.25 -5.13
C LYS A 213 11.81 28.48 -3.89
N PHE A 214 12.24 27.22 -4.06
CA PHE A 214 12.78 26.42 -2.95
C PHE A 214 14.14 26.92 -2.44
N GLU A 215 15.02 27.43 -3.31
CA GLU A 215 16.26 28.10 -2.91
C GLU A 215 15.98 29.29 -1.96
N ARG A 216 14.96 30.09 -2.27
CA ARG A 216 14.53 31.21 -1.41
C ARG A 216 13.96 30.73 -0.07
N ILE A 217 13.14 29.67 -0.09
CA ILE A 217 12.52 29.11 1.14
C ILE A 217 13.56 28.47 2.05
N ASN A 218 14.44 27.64 1.48
CA ASN A 218 15.46 26.91 2.22
C ASN A 218 16.67 27.78 2.61
N LYS A 219 16.74 29.02 2.10
CA LYS A 219 17.87 29.94 2.28
C LYS A 219 19.21 29.30 1.89
N SER A 220 19.19 28.45 0.86
CA SER A 220 20.35 27.70 0.39
C SER A 220 20.55 27.95 -1.11
N LYS A 221 21.66 28.57 -1.50
CA LYS A 221 21.97 28.76 -2.92
C LYS A 221 22.37 27.45 -3.57
N ILE A 222 21.71 27.12 -4.67
CA ILE A 222 22.16 26.04 -5.56
C ILE A 222 23.17 26.67 -6.51
N PRO A 223 24.42 26.17 -6.61
CA PRO A 223 25.39 26.74 -7.53
C PRO A 223 24.86 26.72 -8.96
N ASP A 224 24.90 27.86 -9.66
CA ASP A 224 24.35 27.99 -11.03
C ASP A 224 24.92 26.95 -11.99
N LYS A 225 26.20 26.59 -11.79
CA LYS A 225 26.89 25.54 -12.53
C LYS A 225 26.24 24.16 -12.37
N VAL A 226 25.76 23.82 -11.17
CA VAL A 226 25.05 22.55 -10.92
C VAL A 226 23.70 22.55 -11.61
N LEU A 227 23.03 23.71 -11.65
CA LEU A 227 21.73 23.85 -12.29
C LEU A 227 21.85 23.77 -13.83
N SER A 228 22.88 24.39 -14.41
CA SER A 228 23.16 24.32 -15.85
C SER A 228 23.61 22.91 -16.27
N GLU A 229 24.56 22.30 -15.55
CA GLU A 229 25.01 20.92 -15.81
C GLU A 229 23.84 19.92 -15.70
N PHE A 230 22.97 20.10 -14.70
CA PHE A 230 21.79 19.25 -14.53
C PHE A 230 20.76 19.43 -15.65
N THR A 231 20.60 20.67 -16.15
CA THR A 231 19.72 21.00 -17.27
C THR A 231 20.22 20.37 -18.57
N GLU A 232 21.50 20.56 -18.89
CA GLU A 232 22.15 19.97 -20.06
C GLU A 232 22.10 18.43 -20.03
N ALA A 233 22.42 17.82 -18.88
CA ALA A 233 22.35 16.37 -18.70
C ALA A 233 20.92 15.83 -18.86
N THR A 234 19.91 16.60 -18.47
CA THR A 234 18.50 16.21 -18.64
C THR A 234 18.07 16.34 -20.09
N GLN A 235 18.46 17.42 -20.76
CA GLN A 235 18.14 17.63 -22.18
C GLN A 235 18.82 16.59 -23.07
N LYS A 236 20.05 16.18 -22.73
CA LYS A 236 20.73 15.05 -23.36
C LYS A 236 19.99 13.73 -23.13
N ALA A 237 19.54 13.46 -21.91
CA ALA A 237 18.80 12.24 -21.59
C ALA A 237 17.44 12.16 -22.32
N ILE A 238 16.75 13.29 -22.53
CA ILE A 238 15.51 13.32 -23.33
C ILE A 238 15.82 12.97 -24.78
N LYS A 239 16.86 13.58 -25.38
CA LYS A 239 17.28 13.27 -26.75
C LYS A 239 17.72 11.81 -26.92
N GLU A 240 18.42 11.27 -25.93
CA GLU A 240 18.81 9.86 -25.91
C GLU A 240 17.60 8.94 -25.73
N SER A 241 16.61 9.31 -24.92
CA SER A 241 15.34 8.56 -24.80
C SER A 241 14.51 8.59 -26.08
N GLU A 242 14.57 9.67 -26.85
CA GLU A 242 13.93 9.77 -28.17
C GLU A 242 14.69 8.98 -29.23
N ALA A 243 16.02 8.85 -29.08
CA ALA A 243 16.89 8.10 -29.98
C ALA A 243 16.95 6.58 -29.66
N ASP A 244 16.85 6.20 -28.40
CA ASP A 244 16.88 4.82 -27.93
C ASP A 244 15.45 4.26 -27.98
N SER A 245 15.11 3.65 -29.10
CA SER A 245 13.79 3.05 -29.40
C SER A 245 13.34 1.92 -28.46
N LYS A 246 14.11 1.58 -27.42
CA LYS A 246 13.79 0.51 -26.47
C LYS A 246 12.74 0.98 -25.46
N THR A 247 11.48 0.83 -25.85
CA THR A 247 10.35 0.92 -24.94
C THR A 247 10.28 -0.36 -24.11
N TYR A 248 10.55 -0.24 -22.81
CA TYR A 248 10.34 -1.34 -21.87
C TYR A 248 8.88 -1.35 -21.42
N SER A 249 8.31 -2.55 -21.38
CA SER A 249 6.96 -2.79 -20.90
C SER A 249 6.99 -3.56 -19.59
N VAL A 250 5.91 -3.49 -18.81
CA VAL A 250 5.76 -4.27 -17.58
C VAL A 250 5.87 -5.78 -17.86
N LEU A 251 5.53 -6.20 -19.08
CA LEU A 251 5.65 -7.59 -19.53
C LEU A 251 7.11 -8.06 -19.56
N ASP A 252 8.09 -7.16 -19.72
CA ASP A 252 9.50 -7.51 -19.72
C ASP A 252 10.00 -8.01 -18.36
N ILE A 253 9.29 -7.70 -17.27
CA ILE A 253 9.56 -8.25 -15.92
C ILE A 253 9.40 -9.79 -15.93
N PHE A 254 8.48 -10.31 -16.74
CA PHE A 254 8.19 -11.75 -16.82
C PHE A 254 9.06 -12.49 -17.84
N ARG A 255 10.00 -11.79 -18.49
CA ARG A 255 10.81 -12.36 -19.59
C ARG A 255 11.94 -13.24 -19.09
N THR A 256 12.66 -12.83 -18.05
CA THR A 256 13.79 -13.58 -17.50
C THR A 256 13.36 -14.43 -16.29
N PRO A 257 13.93 -15.63 -16.10
CA PRO A 257 13.35 -16.64 -15.21
C PRO A 257 13.37 -16.25 -13.73
N ARG A 258 14.46 -15.67 -13.20
CA ARG A 258 14.53 -15.27 -11.79
C ARG A 258 13.72 -14.01 -11.52
N LEU A 259 13.79 -13.02 -12.41
CA LEU A 259 12.98 -11.81 -12.30
C LEU A 259 11.49 -12.14 -12.34
N ARG A 260 11.07 -13.03 -13.26
CA ARG A 260 9.70 -13.57 -13.33
C ARG A 260 9.29 -14.23 -12.01
N ARG A 261 10.14 -15.11 -11.46
CA ARG A 261 9.85 -15.79 -10.18
C ARG A 261 9.66 -14.77 -9.06
N ASN A 262 10.57 -13.80 -8.93
CA ASN A 262 10.50 -12.78 -7.89
C ASN A 262 9.26 -11.87 -8.07
N ALA A 263 8.90 -11.52 -9.31
CA ALA A 263 7.71 -10.73 -9.59
C ALA A 263 6.41 -11.48 -9.26
N ILE A 264 6.31 -12.76 -9.62
CA ILE A 264 5.15 -13.60 -9.24
C ILE A 264 5.04 -13.74 -7.73
N LEU A 265 6.16 -13.98 -7.04
CA LEU A 265 6.19 -14.04 -5.57
C LEU A 265 5.74 -12.72 -4.94
N LEU A 266 6.25 -11.58 -5.44
CA LEU A 266 5.83 -10.26 -4.99
C LEU A 266 4.33 -10.03 -5.16
N ILE A 267 3.75 -10.44 -6.30
CA ILE A 267 2.31 -10.35 -6.54
C ILE A 267 1.53 -11.19 -5.52
N ILE A 268 1.89 -12.46 -5.34
CA ILE A 268 1.19 -13.38 -4.43
C ILE A 268 1.30 -12.90 -2.97
N ILE A 269 2.50 -12.50 -2.55
CA ILE A 269 2.76 -12.00 -1.19
C ILE A 269 1.98 -10.71 -0.96
N TRP A 270 1.99 -9.78 -1.91
CA TRP A 270 1.23 -8.54 -1.79
C TRP A 270 -0.27 -8.80 -1.73
N MET A 271 -0.81 -9.69 -2.57
CA MET A 271 -2.21 -10.12 -2.49
C MET A 271 -2.56 -10.70 -1.12
N ALA A 272 -1.70 -11.55 -0.56
CA ALA A 272 -1.89 -12.13 0.77
C ALA A 272 -1.88 -11.04 1.86
N ILE A 273 -0.90 -10.14 1.83
CA ILE A 273 -0.77 -9.01 2.76
C ILE A 273 -1.99 -8.10 2.67
N SER A 274 -2.42 -7.71 1.47
CA SER A 274 -3.59 -6.86 1.26
C SER A 274 -4.88 -7.52 1.76
N LEU A 275 -5.08 -8.82 1.52
CA LEU A 275 -6.26 -9.54 2.02
C LEU A 275 -6.24 -9.66 3.55
N VAL A 276 -5.09 -10.02 4.14
CA VAL A 276 -4.98 -10.17 5.60
C VAL A 276 -5.18 -8.84 6.31
N PHE A 277 -4.59 -7.76 5.80
CA PHE A 277 -4.77 -6.42 6.31
C PHE A 277 -6.24 -5.97 6.22
N ASP A 278 -6.82 -6.00 5.02
CA ASP A 278 -8.18 -5.51 4.79
C ASP A 278 -9.23 -6.39 5.50
N GLY A 279 -8.98 -7.70 5.59
CA GLY A 279 -9.79 -8.62 6.38
C GLY A 279 -9.79 -8.28 7.87
N HIS A 280 -8.63 -8.00 8.48
CA HIS A 280 -8.58 -7.54 9.88
C HIS A 280 -9.30 -6.21 10.10
N VAL A 281 -9.16 -5.26 9.16
CA VAL A 281 -9.85 -3.96 9.23
C VAL A 281 -11.37 -4.15 9.24
N ARG A 282 -11.89 -5.09 8.45
CA ARG A 282 -13.33 -5.33 8.28
C ARG A 282 -13.93 -6.28 9.31
N ASN A 283 -13.14 -7.19 9.87
CA ASN A 283 -13.61 -8.19 10.84
C ASN A 283 -13.91 -7.64 12.24
N VAL A 284 -13.72 -6.33 12.47
CA VAL A 284 -13.91 -5.70 13.80
C VAL A 284 -15.33 -5.92 14.35
N GLY A 285 -16.34 -5.92 13.49
CA GLY A 285 -17.74 -6.16 13.92
C GLY A 285 -18.00 -7.57 14.44
N SER A 286 -17.15 -8.55 14.12
CA SER A 286 -17.32 -9.96 14.52
C SER A 286 -16.61 -10.29 15.85
N LEU A 287 -16.00 -9.30 16.52
CA LEU A 287 -15.21 -9.52 17.74
C LEU A 287 -16.05 -9.47 19.04
N GLY A 288 -17.34 -9.12 18.95
CA GLY A 288 -18.27 -9.11 20.11
C GLY A 288 -18.01 -8.01 21.14
N LEU A 289 -17.35 -6.92 20.72
CA LEU A 289 -17.15 -5.70 21.51
C LEU A 289 -17.76 -4.50 20.77
N ASP A 290 -17.84 -3.36 21.46
CA ASP A 290 -18.25 -2.10 20.85
C ASP A 290 -17.40 -1.79 19.60
N ILE A 291 -18.07 -1.69 18.44
CA ILE A 291 -17.41 -1.56 17.14
C ILE A 291 -16.63 -0.25 17.04
N PHE A 292 -17.13 0.82 17.65
CA PHE A 292 -16.54 2.16 17.54
C PHE A 292 -15.22 2.26 18.30
N LEU A 293 -15.20 1.80 19.56
CA LEU A 293 -14.02 1.74 20.40
C LEU A 293 -13.01 0.72 19.86
N THR A 294 -13.48 -0.48 19.49
CA THR A 294 -12.59 -1.55 19.00
C THR A 294 -11.93 -1.14 17.68
N PHE A 295 -12.67 -0.51 16.76
CA PHE A 295 -12.07 0.00 15.52
C PHE A 295 -11.05 1.11 15.81
N THR A 296 -11.35 2.03 16.73
CA THR A 296 -10.44 3.11 17.16
C THR A 296 -9.13 2.57 17.72
N ILE A 297 -9.19 1.59 18.63
CA ILE A 297 -8.00 0.95 19.20
C ILE A 297 -7.23 0.20 18.13
N ALA A 298 -7.94 -0.54 17.27
CA ALA A 298 -7.33 -1.30 16.20
C ALA A 298 -6.63 -0.41 15.16
N THR A 299 -7.19 0.75 14.79
CA THR A 299 -6.53 1.72 13.91
C THR A 299 -5.40 2.46 14.59
N ALA A 300 -5.49 2.70 15.91
CA ALA A 300 -4.41 3.31 16.68
C ALA A 300 -3.12 2.49 16.67
N THR A 301 -3.18 1.18 16.37
CA THR A 301 -2.01 0.31 16.23
C THR A 301 -1.14 0.60 15.01
N GLU A 302 -1.62 1.37 14.03
CA GLU A 302 -0.83 1.75 12.84
C GLU A 302 0.37 2.62 13.23
N PHE A 303 0.16 3.63 14.07
CA PHE A 303 1.23 4.52 14.52
C PHE A 303 2.42 3.83 15.23
N PRO A 304 2.20 2.97 16.25
CA PRO A 304 3.30 2.23 16.86
C PRO A 304 3.89 1.17 15.92
N ALA A 305 3.10 0.58 15.01
CA ALA A 305 3.62 -0.38 14.02
C ALA A 305 4.61 0.29 13.06
N ASP A 306 4.26 1.45 12.49
CA ASP A 306 5.13 2.21 11.59
C ASP A 306 6.36 2.78 12.28
N THR A 307 6.21 3.20 13.54
CA THR A 307 7.33 3.65 14.37
C THR A 307 8.29 2.50 14.63
N PHE A 308 7.77 1.33 15.03
CA PHE A 308 8.57 0.13 15.24
C PHE A 308 9.29 -0.27 13.96
N LEU A 309 8.57 -0.36 12.84
CA LEU A 309 9.11 -0.66 11.52
C LEU A 309 10.28 0.28 11.17
N THR A 310 10.07 1.59 11.29
CA THR A 310 11.10 2.60 10.97
C THR A 310 12.37 2.43 11.79
N LEU A 311 12.28 1.94 13.03
CA LEU A 311 13.43 1.72 13.91
C LEU A 311 14.19 0.41 13.64
N VAL A 312 13.52 -0.62 13.10
CA VAL A 312 14.09 -1.97 12.96
C VAL A 312 14.37 -2.39 11.52
N LEU A 313 13.71 -1.79 10.52
CA LEU A 313 13.80 -2.18 9.11
C LEU A 313 15.22 -2.20 8.57
N ASP A 314 16.04 -1.22 8.95
CA ASP A 314 17.44 -1.10 8.52
C ASP A 314 18.41 -1.96 9.35
N ARG A 315 17.91 -2.71 10.35
CA ARG A 315 18.73 -3.68 11.12
C ARG A 315 18.37 -5.11 10.78
N TRP A 316 17.08 -5.42 10.70
CA TRP A 316 16.58 -6.80 10.54
C TRP A 316 16.34 -7.17 9.07
N GLY A 317 16.40 -6.20 8.16
CA GLY A 317 16.17 -6.42 6.73
C GLY A 317 14.70 -6.52 6.38
N ARG A 318 14.41 -6.53 5.08
CA ARG A 318 13.04 -6.55 4.55
C ARG A 318 12.47 -7.97 4.58
N ARG A 319 13.29 -8.97 4.27
CA ARG A 319 12.87 -10.38 4.10
C ARG A 319 12.37 -10.98 5.41
N TRP A 320 13.19 -10.91 6.45
CA TRP A 320 12.89 -11.50 7.75
C TRP A 320 11.79 -10.75 8.49
N LEU A 321 11.75 -9.43 8.35
CA LEU A 321 10.71 -8.62 8.99
C LEU A 321 9.34 -8.84 8.34
N ALA A 322 9.27 -8.94 6.99
CA ALA A 322 8.04 -9.31 6.30
C ALA A 322 7.56 -10.72 6.66
N CYS A 323 8.46 -11.70 6.67
CA CYS A 323 8.13 -13.07 7.10
C CYS A 323 7.63 -13.09 8.54
N GLY A 324 8.40 -12.53 9.48
CA GLY A 324 8.11 -12.59 10.90
C GLY A 324 6.80 -11.90 11.25
N SER A 325 6.59 -10.68 10.76
CA SER A 325 5.37 -9.94 11.07
C SER A 325 4.11 -10.55 10.46
N MET A 326 4.18 -11.09 9.24
CA MET A 326 3.04 -11.77 8.61
C MET A 326 2.71 -13.12 9.29
N VAL A 327 3.73 -13.91 9.67
CA VAL A 327 3.52 -15.16 10.43
C VAL A 327 2.97 -14.88 11.82
N ILE A 328 3.50 -13.87 12.52
CA ILE A 328 2.99 -13.45 13.84
C ILE A 328 1.52 -13.01 13.72
N SER A 329 1.18 -12.25 12.67
CA SER A 329 -0.21 -11.88 12.39
C SER A 329 -1.09 -13.13 12.27
N GLY A 330 -0.66 -14.09 11.44
CA GLY A 330 -1.42 -15.30 11.21
C GLY A 330 -1.58 -16.17 12.47
N ILE A 331 -0.53 -16.30 13.29
CA ILE A 331 -0.59 -17.02 14.57
C ILE A 331 -1.59 -16.36 15.51
N PHE A 332 -1.54 -15.03 15.66
CA PHE A 332 -2.50 -14.34 16.52
C PHE A 332 -3.94 -14.45 16.02
N SER A 333 -4.17 -14.42 14.71
CA SER A 333 -5.51 -14.66 14.14
C SER A 333 -6.01 -16.08 14.44
N LEU A 334 -5.16 -17.11 14.35
CA LEU A 334 -5.52 -18.48 14.70
C LEU A 334 -5.74 -18.65 16.21
N LEU A 335 -4.92 -18.03 17.05
CA LEU A 335 -5.14 -18.07 18.49
C LEU A 335 -6.46 -17.38 18.87
N ALA A 336 -6.84 -16.31 18.16
CA ALA A 336 -8.10 -15.61 18.39
C ALA A 336 -9.34 -16.49 18.16
N THR A 337 -9.26 -17.56 17.35
CA THR A 337 -10.37 -18.51 17.17
C THR A 337 -10.48 -19.53 18.30
N THR A 338 -9.43 -19.70 19.12
CA THR A 338 -9.40 -20.68 20.21
C THR A 338 -9.91 -20.13 21.55
N VAL A 339 -10.15 -18.82 21.62
CA VAL A 339 -10.57 -18.11 22.84
C VAL A 339 -12.02 -17.63 22.70
N PRO A 340 -12.75 -17.41 23.80
CA PRO A 340 -14.10 -16.89 23.73
C PRO A 340 -14.15 -15.50 23.08
N ILE A 341 -15.23 -15.25 22.36
CA ILE A 341 -15.54 -13.97 21.73
C ILE A 341 -15.65 -12.88 22.80
N GLY A 342 -15.15 -11.69 22.48
CA GLY A 342 -15.13 -10.53 23.37
C GLY A 342 -13.69 -10.03 23.56
N ALA A 343 -13.34 -9.64 24.79
CA ALA A 343 -12.03 -9.06 25.07
C ALA A 343 -10.82 -9.93 24.67
N PRO A 344 -10.79 -11.25 24.93
CA PRO A 344 -9.64 -12.09 24.56
C PRO A 344 -9.43 -12.21 23.04
N SER A 345 -10.49 -12.54 22.29
CA SER A 345 -10.39 -12.66 20.82
C SER A 345 -10.06 -11.32 20.17
N ALA A 346 -10.66 -10.22 20.65
CA ALA A 346 -10.38 -8.89 20.15
C ALA A 346 -8.93 -8.47 20.39
N THR A 347 -8.37 -8.76 21.57
CA THR A 347 -6.97 -8.44 21.88
C THR A 347 -6.02 -9.19 20.94
N LEU A 348 -6.25 -10.47 20.71
CA LEU A 348 -5.44 -11.27 19.79
C LEU A 348 -5.59 -10.79 18.34
N ALA A 349 -6.81 -10.49 17.89
CA ALA A 349 -7.03 -9.93 16.56
C ALA A 349 -6.37 -8.55 16.36
N ILE A 350 -6.35 -7.70 17.39
CA ILE A 350 -5.66 -6.40 17.36
C ILE A 350 -4.13 -6.58 17.33
N LEU A 351 -3.58 -7.54 18.07
CA LEU A 351 -2.16 -7.90 17.99
C LEU A 351 -1.80 -8.46 16.60
N GLY A 352 -2.69 -9.27 16.02
CA GLY A 352 -2.58 -9.75 14.65
C GLY A 352 -2.59 -8.61 13.64
N ARG A 353 -3.47 -7.62 13.83
CA ARG A 353 -3.54 -6.41 13.02
C ARG A 353 -2.25 -5.58 13.12
N PHE A 354 -1.77 -5.32 14.34
CA PHE A 354 -0.50 -4.61 14.56
C PHE A 354 0.66 -5.26 13.77
N ALA A 355 0.74 -6.59 13.78
CA ALA A 355 1.77 -7.32 13.05
C ALA A 355 1.62 -7.21 11.52
N VAL A 356 0.40 -7.31 10.96
CA VAL A 356 0.21 -7.14 9.51
C VAL A 356 0.43 -5.70 9.05
N ASN A 357 0.17 -4.67 9.87
CA ASN A 357 0.49 -3.28 9.53
C ASN A 357 1.99 -3.11 9.21
N ILE A 358 2.86 -3.79 9.98
CA ILE A 358 4.31 -3.82 9.72
C ILE A 358 4.60 -4.46 8.34
N SER A 359 3.99 -5.61 8.05
CA SER A 359 4.14 -6.29 6.75
C SER A 359 3.63 -5.47 5.56
N TYR A 360 2.50 -4.78 5.73
CA TYR A 360 1.88 -3.95 4.69
C TYR A 360 2.82 -2.84 4.24
N ASN A 361 3.41 -2.11 5.19
CA ASN A 361 4.36 -1.05 4.89
C ASN A 361 5.68 -1.58 4.29
N ILE A 362 6.15 -2.77 4.69
CA ILE A 362 7.31 -3.43 4.06
C ILE A 362 7.02 -3.82 2.63
N GLY A 363 5.84 -4.39 2.34
CA GLY A 363 5.48 -4.88 1.00
C GLY A 363 5.61 -3.80 -0.08
N LEU A 364 5.15 -2.58 0.21
CA LEU A 364 5.28 -1.42 -0.68
C LEU A 364 6.75 -1.10 -0.99
N GLN A 365 7.60 -1.07 0.04
CA GLN A 365 9.02 -0.77 -0.11
C GLN A 365 9.76 -1.91 -0.82
N TYR A 366 9.43 -3.16 -0.52
CA TYR A 366 10.11 -4.34 -1.02
C TYR A 366 9.95 -4.48 -2.54
N ALA A 367 8.75 -4.23 -3.07
CA ALA A 367 8.50 -4.19 -4.50
C ALA A 367 9.34 -3.11 -5.21
N ALA A 368 9.45 -1.93 -4.61
CA ALA A 368 10.24 -0.83 -5.15
C ALA A 368 11.75 -1.08 -5.12
N GLU A 369 12.26 -1.88 -4.17
CA GLU A 369 13.69 -2.21 -4.05
C GLU A 369 14.10 -3.39 -4.96
N LEU A 370 13.21 -4.36 -5.20
CA LEU A 370 13.49 -5.53 -6.05
C LEU A 370 13.32 -5.28 -7.55
N LEU A 371 12.41 -4.39 -7.94
CA LEU A 371 12.12 -4.16 -9.35
C LEU A 371 13.14 -3.23 -10.03
N PRO A 372 13.62 -3.58 -11.24
CA PRO A 372 14.58 -2.77 -12.00
C PRO A 372 14.06 -1.36 -12.30
N THR A 373 14.92 -0.34 -12.16
CA THR A 373 14.53 1.06 -12.37
C THR A 373 13.80 1.31 -13.71
N VAL A 374 14.19 0.61 -14.79
CA VAL A 374 13.57 0.75 -16.13
C VAL A 374 12.08 0.38 -16.19
N VAL A 375 11.61 -0.51 -15.30
CA VAL A 375 10.21 -1.00 -15.28
C VAL A 375 9.58 -0.91 -13.88
N ARG A 376 10.28 -0.34 -12.90
CA ARG A 376 9.89 -0.31 -11.48
C ARG A 376 8.53 0.33 -11.27
N ALA A 377 8.30 1.50 -11.82
CA ALA A 377 7.04 2.23 -11.62
C ALA A 377 5.84 1.40 -12.11
N GLN A 378 5.95 0.83 -13.32
CA GLN A 378 4.92 -0.03 -13.90
C GLN A 378 4.74 -1.33 -13.09
N GLY A 379 5.83 -1.97 -12.67
CA GLY A 379 5.78 -3.22 -11.91
C GLY A 379 5.21 -3.05 -10.50
N VAL A 380 5.58 -1.98 -9.79
CA VAL A 380 4.99 -1.62 -8.50
C VAL A 380 3.49 -1.33 -8.67
N ALA A 381 3.10 -0.59 -9.72
CA ALA A 381 1.69 -0.35 -10.01
C ALA A 381 0.91 -1.65 -10.28
N LEU A 382 1.48 -2.58 -11.05
CA LEU A 382 0.89 -3.90 -11.30
C LEU A 382 0.71 -4.69 -9.99
N ILE A 383 1.75 -4.77 -9.16
CA ILE A 383 1.68 -5.42 -7.85
C ILE A 383 0.56 -4.79 -7.01
N HIS A 384 0.50 -3.45 -6.96
CA HIS A 384 -0.49 -2.75 -6.17
C HIS A 384 -1.93 -3.04 -6.63
N ILE A 385 -2.18 -3.02 -7.96
CA ILE A 385 -3.47 -3.38 -8.56
C ILE A 385 -3.88 -4.81 -8.18
N MET A 386 -2.95 -5.76 -8.21
CA MET A 386 -3.23 -7.14 -7.79
C MET A 386 -3.62 -7.21 -6.30
N GLY A 387 -3.06 -6.33 -5.45
CA GLY A 387 -3.51 -6.16 -4.07
C GLY A 387 -4.99 -5.80 -3.96
N TYR A 388 -5.50 -4.89 -4.79
CA TYR A 388 -6.93 -4.58 -4.82
C TYR A 388 -7.78 -5.74 -5.33
N VAL A 389 -7.26 -6.54 -6.26
CA VAL A 389 -7.95 -7.79 -6.67
C VAL A 389 -8.14 -8.71 -5.46
N ALA A 390 -7.15 -8.78 -4.56
CA ALA A 390 -7.31 -9.47 -3.30
C ALA A 390 -8.30 -8.75 -2.36
N SER A 391 -8.24 -7.42 -2.23
CA SER A 391 -9.19 -6.65 -1.41
C SER A 391 -10.65 -6.74 -1.87
N ILE A 392 -10.93 -7.03 -3.15
CA ILE A 392 -12.29 -7.36 -3.63
C ILE A 392 -12.85 -8.59 -2.91
N LEU A 393 -11.99 -9.54 -2.53
CA LEU A 393 -12.38 -10.77 -1.85
C LEU A 393 -12.54 -10.59 -0.33
N ALA A 394 -11.88 -9.60 0.28
CA ALA A 394 -11.88 -9.41 1.74
C ALA A 394 -13.27 -9.23 2.36
N PRO A 395 -14.20 -8.42 1.79
CA PRO A 395 -15.57 -8.34 2.30
C PRO A 395 -16.30 -9.68 2.31
N PHE A 396 -16.03 -10.55 1.33
CA PHE A 396 -16.63 -11.89 1.26
C PHE A 396 -15.99 -12.86 2.26
N VAL A 397 -14.69 -12.73 2.54
CA VAL A 397 -14.03 -13.49 3.62
C VAL A 397 -14.66 -13.15 4.97
N VAL A 398 -14.91 -11.87 5.25
CA VAL A 398 -15.56 -11.44 6.50
C VAL A 398 -17.04 -11.84 6.52
N TYR A 399 -17.73 -11.80 5.39
CA TYR A 399 -19.12 -12.26 5.27
C TYR A 399 -19.31 -13.74 5.66
N LEU A 400 -18.27 -14.57 5.58
CA LEU A 400 -18.30 -15.95 6.10
C LEU A 400 -18.56 -16.03 7.61
N ALA A 401 -18.43 -14.92 8.36
CA ALA A 401 -18.84 -14.83 9.75
C ALA A 401 -20.33 -15.17 9.96
N ASN A 402 -21.18 -14.97 8.94
CA ASN A 402 -22.59 -15.34 8.97
C ASN A 402 -22.80 -16.86 9.00
N ILE A 403 -21.83 -17.64 8.50
CA ILE A 403 -21.84 -19.11 8.55
C ILE A 403 -21.19 -19.58 9.85
N SER A 404 -19.99 -19.06 10.15
CA SER A 404 -19.31 -19.28 11.42
C SER A 404 -18.40 -18.11 11.73
N GLN A 405 -18.52 -17.57 12.94
CA GLN A 405 -17.80 -16.38 13.39
C GLN A 405 -16.27 -16.54 13.40
N GLU A 406 -15.77 -17.78 13.42
CA GLU A 406 -14.33 -18.09 13.42
C GLU A 406 -13.70 -18.11 12.02
N LEU A 407 -14.50 -18.32 10.96
CA LEU A 407 -14.01 -18.53 9.59
C LEU A 407 -13.14 -17.38 9.06
N PRO A 408 -13.49 -16.09 9.25
CA PRO A 408 -12.64 -15.01 8.77
C PRO A 408 -11.25 -15.08 9.37
N LEU A 409 -11.13 -15.18 10.70
CA LEU A 409 -9.84 -15.22 11.39
C LEU A 409 -9.03 -16.48 11.06
N LEU A 410 -9.70 -17.61 10.81
CA LEU A 410 -9.05 -18.83 10.36
C LEU A 410 -8.42 -18.67 8.97
N ILE A 411 -9.17 -18.10 8.01
CA ILE A 411 -8.68 -17.85 6.65
C ILE A 411 -7.54 -16.83 6.67
N LEU A 412 -7.71 -15.71 7.39
CA LEU A 412 -6.67 -14.68 7.53
C LEU A 412 -5.42 -15.25 8.22
N GLY A 413 -5.62 -16.13 9.21
CA GLY A 413 -4.56 -16.83 9.94
C GLY A 413 -3.70 -17.72 9.05
N VAL A 414 -4.35 -18.63 8.32
CA VAL A 414 -3.68 -19.55 7.39
C VAL A 414 -2.97 -18.78 6.27
N LEU A 415 -3.66 -17.79 5.68
CA LEU A 415 -3.07 -16.97 4.62
C LEU A 415 -1.90 -16.12 5.12
N GLY A 416 -1.96 -15.61 6.36
CA GLY A 416 -0.87 -14.94 7.05
C GLY A 416 0.38 -15.81 7.13
N ILE A 417 0.24 -17.04 7.62
CA ILE A 417 1.38 -17.96 7.75
C ILE A 417 1.95 -18.33 6.38
N ILE A 418 1.11 -18.71 5.41
CA ILE A 418 1.56 -19.08 4.07
C ILE A 418 2.24 -17.89 3.39
N GLY A 419 1.61 -16.71 3.40
CA GLY A 419 2.15 -15.48 2.81
C GLY A 419 3.49 -15.08 3.44
N GLY A 420 3.61 -15.17 4.76
CA GLY A 420 4.85 -14.89 5.49
C GLY A 420 5.97 -15.87 5.15
N VAL A 421 5.69 -17.17 5.09
CA VAL A 421 6.69 -18.18 4.70
C VAL A 421 7.15 -17.97 3.25
N LEU A 422 6.26 -17.56 2.34
CA LEU A 422 6.62 -17.23 0.96
C LEU A 422 7.60 -16.05 0.87
N CYS A 423 7.57 -15.09 1.81
CA CYS A 423 8.55 -14.00 1.88
C CYS A 423 9.99 -14.53 2.01
N LEU A 424 10.20 -15.70 2.60
CA LEU A 424 11.52 -16.31 2.65
C LEU A 424 12.03 -16.72 1.27
N LEU A 425 11.21 -16.83 0.23
CA LEU A 425 11.70 -17.13 -1.13
C LEU A 425 12.22 -15.90 -1.87
N LEU A 426 11.96 -14.70 -1.36
CA LEU A 426 12.46 -13.45 -1.92
C LEU A 426 13.89 -13.15 -1.41
N PRO A 427 14.73 -12.50 -2.24
CA PRO A 427 16.06 -12.08 -1.82
C PRO A 427 16.00 -10.83 -0.93
N GLU A 428 16.94 -10.70 -0.01
CA GLU A 428 17.10 -9.55 0.87
C GLU A 428 17.64 -8.33 0.10
N THR A 429 17.12 -7.14 0.40
CA THR A 429 17.43 -5.88 -0.27
C THR A 429 18.28 -4.93 0.58
N MET A 430 18.41 -5.21 1.89
CA MET A 430 19.21 -4.39 2.80
C MET A 430 20.67 -4.23 2.33
N ASP A 431 21.16 -2.99 2.32
CA ASP A 431 22.50 -2.60 1.89
C ASP A 431 22.91 -3.08 0.47
N LYS A 432 21.92 -3.36 -0.39
CA LYS A 432 22.13 -3.66 -1.81
C LYS A 432 21.75 -2.47 -2.67
N ASP A 433 22.53 -2.25 -3.73
CA ASP A 433 22.19 -1.27 -4.74
C ASP A 433 20.96 -1.74 -5.52
N MET A 434 19.98 -0.84 -5.70
CA MET A 434 18.77 -1.15 -6.45
C MET A 434 19.11 -1.48 -7.91
N PRO A 435 18.48 -2.52 -8.50
CA PRO A 435 18.74 -2.92 -9.88
C PRO A 435 18.35 -1.80 -10.84
N GLN A 436 19.23 -1.49 -11.80
CA GLN A 436 18.97 -0.45 -12.79
C GLN A 436 18.42 -1.04 -14.08
N THR A 437 18.98 -2.16 -14.54
CA THR A 437 18.60 -2.86 -15.78
C THR A 437 17.85 -4.17 -15.49
N LEU A 438 17.19 -4.73 -16.50
CA LEU A 438 16.55 -6.06 -16.39
C LEU A 438 17.58 -7.15 -16.04
N LEU A 439 18.81 -7.04 -16.55
CA LEU A 439 19.89 -7.97 -16.24
C LEU A 439 20.35 -7.86 -14.78
N ASP A 440 20.39 -6.64 -14.23
CA ASP A 440 20.68 -6.43 -12.80
C ASP A 440 19.59 -7.08 -11.94
N GLY A 441 18.32 -6.95 -12.35
CA GLY A 441 17.18 -7.60 -11.70
C GLY A 441 17.25 -9.13 -11.72
N GLU A 442 17.65 -9.71 -12.86
CA GLU A 442 17.84 -11.16 -12.98
C GLU A 442 18.96 -11.69 -12.08
N ASN A 443 20.06 -10.93 -11.96
CA ASN A 443 21.19 -11.27 -11.11
C ASN A 443 21.00 -10.87 -9.64
N PHE A 444 19.92 -10.15 -9.30
CA PHE A 444 19.68 -9.68 -7.94
C PHE A 444 19.47 -10.86 -6.98
N GLY A 445 20.21 -10.84 -5.86
CA GLY A 445 20.17 -11.90 -4.86
C GLY A 445 20.60 -13.29 -5.36
N LYS A 446 21.40 -13.39 -6.43
CA LYS A 446 21.92 -14.66 -6.93
C LYS A 446 22.83 -15.37 -5.92
N ASP A 447 23.61 -14.60 -5.20
CA ASP A 447 24.59 -15.11 -4.24
C ASP A 447 24.02 -15.24 -2.81
N GLN A 448 22.72 -14.98 -2.65
CA GLN A 448 22.06 -15.07 -1.35
C GLN A 448 21.51 -16.48 -1.13
N LYS A 449 21.85 -17.08 0.02
CA LYS A 449 21.30 -18.36 0.46
C LYS A 449 19.94 -18.16 1.13
N PHE A 450 19.19 -19.27 1.24
CA PHE A 450 17.88 -19.25 1.86
C PHE A 450 17.90 -18.82 3.34
N TRP A 451 19.00 -19.05 4.08
CA TRP A 451 19.08 -18.67 5.50
C TRP A 451 19.90 -17.39 5.74
N ASP A 452 20.23 -16.63 4.69
CA ASP A 452 20.98 -15.39 4.85
C ASP A 452 20.18 -14.38 5.67
N ASN A 453 20.77 -13.98 6.79
CA ASN A 453 20.20 -13.02 7.72
C ASN A 453 21.17 -11.84 7.92
N PRO A 454 20.74 -10.59 7.68
CA PRO A 454 21.60 -9.43 7.87
C PRO A 454 22.14 -9.26 9.30
N CYS A 455 21.41 -9.76 10.30
CA CYS A 455 21.83 -9.72 11.71
C CYS A 455 23.02 -10.65 12.01
N PHE A 456 23.28 -11.65 11.17
CA PHE A 456 24.37 -12.62 11.32
C PHE A 456 25.29 -12.56 10.08
N PRO A 457 26.15 -11.53 9.96
CA PRO A 457 27.02 -11.38 8.80
C PRO A 457 27.97 -12.57 8.64
N ARG A 458 28.12 -13.05 7.39
CA ARG A 458 29.07 -14.11 7.01
C ARG A 458 30.48 -13.77 7.52
N THR A 459 31.17 -14.77 8.08
CA THR A 459 32.58 -14.64 8.47
C THR A 459 33.43 -14.39 7.21
N LYS A 460 34.38 -13.44 7.26
CA LYS A 460 35.22 -12.99 6.12
C LYS A 460 35.85 -14.09 5.24
N LYS A 461 35.96 -15.34 5.73
CA LYS A 461 36.50 -16.48 4.98
C LYS A 461 35.61 -16.93 3.81
N GLU A 462 34.29 -16.73 3.85
CA GLU A 462 33.39 -17.13 2.75
C GLU A 462 33.24 -16.05 1.65
N GLN A 463 33.53 -14.78 1.95
CA GLN A 463 33.43 -13.68 0.97
C GLN A 463 34.48 -13.74 -0.14
N ASN A 464 35.64 -14.35 0.11
CA ASN A 464 36.73 -14.43 -0.86
C ASN A 464 36.58 -15.60 -1.85
N THR A 465 35.64 -16.53 -1.64
CA THR A 465 35.44 -17.70 -2.51
C THR A 465 34.31 -17.53 -3.52
N GLU A 466 33.40 -16.57 -3.27
CA GLU A 466 32.21 -16.32 -4.12
C GLU A 466 32.25 -14.94 -4.80
N ALA A 467 33.35 -14.18 -4.69
CA ALA A 467 33.52 -12.94 -5.44
C ALA A 467 33.64 -13.25 -6.94
N TYR A 468 32.58 -12.91 -7.69
CA TYR A 468 32.60 -12.85 -9.15
C TYR A 468 33.86 -12.12 -9.62
N THR A 469 34.78 -12.87 -10.23
CA THR A 469 35.88 -12.32 -11.02
C THR A 469 35.34 -12.07 -12.43
N PRO A 470 35.38 -10.83 -12.94
CA PRO A 470 35.10 -10.60 -14.35
C PRO A 470 36.19 -11.32 -15.17
N SER A 471 35.78 -12.03 -16.22
CA SER A 471 36.65 -12.84 -17.07
C SER A 471 37.85 -12.03 -17.61
N THR A 472 39.05 -12.36 -17.13
CA THR A 472 40.34 -11.95 -17.68
C THR A 472 40.67 -12.80 -18.91
N SER A 473 40.10 -12.42 -20.06
CA SER A 473 40.60 -12.90 -21.35
C SER A 473 40.38 -11.85 -22.43
N GLN A 474 41.11 -10.72 -22.30
CA GLN A 474 41.51 -9.80 -23.38
C GLN A 474 42.35 -8.64 -22.82
N GLU A 475 43.36 -8.96 -22.00
CA GLU A 475 44.47 -8.03 -21.74
C GLU A 475 45.35 -8.01 -23.00
N ASN A 476 45.12 -7.03 -23.88
CA ASN A 476 46.16 -6.34 -24.68
C ASN A 476 45.63 -5.39 -25.79
N ASN A 477 44.32 -5.11 -25.86
CA ASN A 477 43.80 -4.07 -26.78
C ASN A 477 42.89 -3.03 -26.08
N PHE A 478 43.22 -2.61 -24.85
CA PHE A 478 42.51 -1.53 -24.15
C PHE A 478 43.33 -0.24 -24.13
N ILE A 479 43.34 0.48 -25.26
CA ILE A 479 43.38 1.95 -25.21
C ILE A 479 42.01 2.38 -24.70
N ARG A 480 42.04 3.13 -23.60
CA ARG A 480 40.91 3.61 -22.80
C ARG A 480 39.87 4.37 -23.65
N SER A 481 38.93 3.68 -24.28
CA SER A 481 37.68 4.26 -24.76
C SER A 481 36.69 4.33 -23.60
N LEU A 482 36.42 5.55 -23.14
CA LEU A 482 35.35 5.87 -22.21
C LEU A 482 34.02 5.27 -22.72
N PRO A 483 33.31 4.42 -21.95
CA PRO A 483 31.97 4.00 -22.30
C PRO A 483 31.00 5.17 -22.07
N ALA A 484 30.41 5.65 -23.16
CA ALA A 484 29.24 6.51 -23.16
C ALA A 484 28.00 5.69 -22.76
N SER A 485 27.71 5.61 -21.47
CA SER A 485 26.38 5.21 -20.94
C SER A 485 26.31 5.57 -19.46
N GLY A 486 25.97 6.83 -19.18
CA GLY A 486 25.92 7.36 -17.82
C GLY A 486 24.59 7.06 -17.13
N SER A 487 24.52 5.95 -16.38
CA SER A 487 23.51 5.87 -15.31
C SER A 487 23.88 6.90 -14.23
N ARG A 488 22.92 7.74 -13.83
CA ARG A 488 23.09 8.84 -12.85
C ARG A 488 23.62 8.37 -11.47
N ALA A 489 23.71 7.06 -11.23
CA ALA A 489 24.35 6.47 -10.05
C ALA A 489 25.90 6.47 -10.13
N SER A 490 26.49 6.36 -11.33
CA SER A 490 27.95 6.27 -11.50
C SER A 490 28.67 7.59 -11.19
N VAL A 491 28.01 8.73 -11.44
CA VAL A 491 28.50 10.07 -11.08
C VAL A 491 28.49 10.30 -9.56
N ARG A 492 27.53 9.71 -8.83
CA ARG A 492 27.52 9.77 -7.35
C ARG A 492 28.60 8.88 -6.72
N ALA A 493 28.90 7.73 -7.34
CA ALA A 493 29.98 6.85 -6.89
C ALA A 493 31.36 7.47 -7.13
N SER A 494 31.58 8.13 -8.27
CA SER A 494 32.85 8.80 -8.58
C SER A 494 33.14 10.00 -7.66
N ILE A 495 32.11 10.77 -7.29
CA ILE A 495 32.25 11.89 -6.32
C ILE A 495 32.53 11.37 -4.89
N ARG A 496 31.96 10.23 -4.48
CA ARG A 496 32.27 9.60 -3.17
C ARG A 496 33.68 9.00 -3.13
N LEU A 497 34.17 8.45 -4.24
CA LEU A 497 35.54 7.93 -4.34
C LEU A 497 36.58 9.07 -4.35
N SER A 498 36.29 10.19 -5.02
CA SER A 498 37.20 11.35 -5.03
C SER A 498 37.29 12.07 -3.68
N SER A 499 36.20 12.05 -2.88
CA SER A 499 36.18 12.66 -1.54
C SER A 499 36.86 11.80 -0.47
N ARG A 500 36.87 10.45 -0.63
CA ARG A 500 37.65 9.53 0.21
C ARG A 500 39.14 9.55 -0.13
N SER A 501 39.51 9.65 -1.42
CA SER A 501 40.90 9.75 -1.84
C SER A 501 41.59 11.03 -1.35
N LYS A 502 40.87 12.17 -1.30
CA LYS A 502 41.42 13.44 -0.78
C LYS A 502 41.60 13.49 0.74
N LYS A 503 40.90 12.65 1.52
CA LYS A 503 41.07 12.57 2.98
C LYS A 503 42.18 11.61 3.44
N GLY A 504 42.73 10.80 2.53
CA GLY A 504 43.80 9.84 2.84
C GLY A 504 45.23 10.35 2.61
N ASN A 505 45.42 11.57 2.09
CA ASN A 505 46.73 12.04 1.60
C ASN A 505 47.20 13.39 2.19
N GLN A 506 46.76 13.75 3.41
CA GLN A 506 47.21 14.95 4.14
C GLN A 506 47.83 14.64 5.50
N GLY A 507 48.58 13.54 5.61
CA GLY A 507 49.27 13.16 6.84
C GLY A 507 50.59 12.47 6.58
N SER A 508 51.55 13.17 5.96
CA SER A 508 52.99 12.82 5.97
C SER A 508 53.81 13.91 5.25
N VAL A 509 54.08 15.01 5.97
CA VAL A 509 55.39 15.70 6.01
C VAL A 509 55.51 16.28 7.42
#